data_AF-A0A7Z3AHY1-F1
#
_entry.id   AF-A0A7Z3AHY1-F1
#
_cell.length_a   1.000
_cell.length_b   1.000
_cell.length_c   1.000
_cell.angle_alpha   90.00
_cell.angle_beta   90.00
_cell.angle_gamma   90.00
#
_symmetry.space_group_name_H-M   'P 1'
#
loop_
_entity.id
_entity.type
_entity.pdbx_description
1 polymer ?
#
loop_
_entity_poly.entity_id
_entity_poly.type
_entity_poly.pdbx_seq_one_letter_code
_entity_poly.pdbx_strand_id
1 'polypeptide(L)'
;MSDEHEDRPSPETATKPPVDTSRRRFLGGAAVLGVGATLSACGNTSEAPGKPVERPLTPQELDKALHEQVKTVVVIYAENRSFNNLFGDFPGVEKPLSALSAVEYQQRDRDGNLLSTLPPAWGGVLQVGPQSVDGVTYPSEVQFQENLPNAPFPLKGPNGEDLPLSLVTRDLWHVFYQNQMQINGGKNDGFVAWGDAGGLVMGHYAQSRYALRLWDVAKEFVLCDNFFQGAFGGSFLNHQYLISATAPFYPNAAQSVAKAQIAVLQSDDPLDPRLKPLDKSPASAMTGPPQFGPSALTPDGYGVNTLAPPYWPTWIRDPEHPDYSKPDLPNVLVPQTHEHIGDKLSKKNIDWTWYAGAWQATLDQFKDSSGIPKIPNFQYHHQPFNYFKQQGPENPAERNKRLRDGGLGDESSTNKFFADAEAGKLPAVTFYKPQGNLNMHAGYADVASGDRHIARALKVLQESPQWKNMVVIVTVDENGGWWDHVAPPKGDRWGPGSRVPALVVSPFARKGTVDHTVYDTASTLRLITRVFQLEKLDGLKQRDDAMIARGQKPMGDLSNALHFTV
;
A
#
# COMPACT_ATOMS: atom_id res chain seq x y z
N MET A 1 -20.09 59.71 22.99
CA MET A 1 -21.45 59.24 23.36
C MET A 1 -21.33 57.74 23.54
N SER A 2 -21.75 57.25 24.71
CA SER A 2 -22.32 55.92 24.98
C SER A 2 -21.95 54.72 24.09
N ASP A 3 -21.45 53.59 24.61
CA ASP A 3 -21.18 53.22 26.01
C ASP A 3 -19.98 52.24 26.12
N GLU A 4 -19.54 51.99 27.36
CA GLU A 4 -18.32 51.27 27.76
C GLU A 4 -18.60 49.92 28.47
N HIS A 5 -17.55 49.11 28.66
CA HIS A 5 -17.16 48.24 29.81
C HIS A 5 -18.21 47.65 30.81
N GLU A 6 -17.97 46.62 31.65
CA GLU A 6 -17.06 45.46 31.74
C GLU A 6 -17.34 44.75 33.11
N ASP A 7 -17.24 43.41 33.16
CA ASP A 7 -17.13 42.52 34.36
C ASP A 7 -18.15 42.50 35.57
N ARG A 8 -17.87 41.52 36.44
CA ARG A 8 -18.55 40.92 37.65
C ARG A 8 -18.70 41.86 38.89
N PRO A 9 -19.46 41.52 40.00
CA PRO A 9 -19.63 40.19 40.64
C PRO A 9 -20.97 39.88 41.39
N SER A 10 -20.98 38.81 42.22
CA SER A 10 -22.08 38.32 43.11
C SER A 10 -21.99 38.86 44.56
N PRO A 11 -22.98 38.65 45.47
CA PRO A 11 -22.96 37.45 46.37
C PRO A 11 -24.33 36.99 47.01
N GLU A 12 -24.27 36.02 47.96
CA GLU A 12 -25.19 35.79 49.13
C GLU A 12 -26.66 35.24 48.96
N THR A 13 -27.25 34.36 49.81
CA THR A 13 -26.72 33.35 50.78
C THR A 13 -27.69 32.19 51.14
N ALA A 14 -27.11 31.00 51.40
CA ALA A 14 -27.43 29.91 52.36
C ALA A 14 -28.87 29.53 52.87
N THR A 15 -29.17 28.21 52.84
CA THR A 15 -29.54 27.37 54.03
C THR A 15 -29.47 25.84 53.75
N LYS A 16 -29.29 25.00 54.79
CA LYS A 16 -29.08 23.51 54.82
C LYS A 16 -29.11 23.01 56.30
N PRO A 17 -28.99 21.71 56.68
CA PRO A 17 -28.91 20.40 55.96
C PRO A 17 -30.20 19.55 56.31
N PRO A 18 -30.27 18.28 56.82
CA PRO A 18 -29.44 17.04 56.83
C PRO A 18 -30.15 15.75 56.29
N VAL A 19 -29.49 14.75 55.65
CA VAL A 19 -28.75 13.52 56.12
C VAL A 19 -29.57 12.33 56.67
N ASP A 20 -29.55 11.17 55.97
CA ASP A 20 -28.98 9.87 56.44
C ASP A 20 -28.82 8.84 55.27
N THR A 21 -28.54 7.54 55.54
CA THR A 21 -27.72 6.66 54.69
C THR A 21 -28.07 5.15 54.69
N SER A 22 -27.86 4.47 53.55
CA SER A 22 -27.54 3.02 53.43
C SER A 22 -27.00 2.75 52.00
N ARG A 23 -26.07 1.84 51.65
CA ARG A 23 -25.36 0.65 52.21
C ARG A 23 -26.12 -0.70 52.23
N ARG A 24 -26.01 -1.49 51.15
CA ARG A 24 -25.03 -2.63 51.04
C ARG A 24 -25.17 -3.54 49.79
N ARG A 25 -24.00 -3.87 49.22
CA ARG A 25 -23.51 -5.18 48.67
C ARG A 25 -24.42 -6.08 47.80
N PHE A 26 -23.86 -6.52 46.68
CA PHE A 26 -24.24 -7.71 45.92
C PHE A 26 -23.05 -8.69 45.88
N LEU A 27 -23.26 -9.98 46.18
CA LEU A 27 -22.27 -11.06 46.11
C LEU A 27 -22.98 -12.42 46.05
N GLY A 28 -22.33 -13.40 45.40
CA GLY A 28 -22.70 -14.82 45.49
C GLY A 28 -23.43 -15.36 44.25
N GLY A 29 -22.79 -16.31 43.57
CA GLY A 29 -23.43 -17.18 42.59
C GLY A 29 -23.18 -18.64 42.96
N ALA A 30 -23.94 -19.55 42.35
CA ALA A 30 -23.70 -20.99 42.40
C ALA A 30 -24.28 -21.64 41.15
N ALA A 31 -23.64 -22.71 40.65
CA ALA A 31 -24.15 -23.52 39.56
C ALA A 31 -24.98 -24.70 40.09
N VAL A 32 -25.93 -25.18 39.29
CA VAL A 32 -26.65 -26.44 39.54
C VAL A 32 -26.60 -27.30 38.27
N LEU A 33 -26.06 -28.51 38.40
CA LEU A 33 -26.15 -29.54 37.37
C LEU A 33 -27.51 -30.24 37.46
N GLY A 34 -28.17 -30.44 36.32
CA GLY A 34 -29.44 -31.17 36.23
C GLY A 34 -29.37 -32.23 35.13
N VAL A 35 -29.26 -33.50 35.51
CA VAL A 35 -29.46 -34.64 34.61
C VAL A 35 -30.93 -35.06 34.70
N GLY A 36 -31.64 -35.01 33.57
CA GLY A 36 -33.07 -35.34 33.46
C GLY A 36 -33.33 -36.38 32.37
N ALA A 37 -34.17 -37.37 32.67
CA ALA A 37 -34.32 -38.59 31.87
C ALA A 37 -35.05 -38.39 30.52
N THR A 38 -34.81 -39.34 29.62
CA THR A 38 -35.49 -39.48 28.32
C THR A 38 -36.99 -39.73 28.44
N LEU A 39 -37.78 -39.03 27.62
CA LEU A 39 -39.15 -39.44 27.28
C LEU A 39 -39.31 -39.48 25.76
N SER A 40 -39.52 -40.67 25.20
CA SER A 40 -39.84 -40.85 23.78
C SER A 40 -41.29 -40.45 23.51
N ALA A 41 -41.48 -39.34 22.80
CA ALA A 41 -42.77 -38.95 22.24
C ALA A 41 -42.67 -38.97 20.70
N CYS A 42 -43.41 -39.88 20.06
CA CYS A 42 -43.48 -39.92 18.59
C CYS A 42 -44.33 -38.75 18.09
N GLY A 43 -43.69 -37.73 17.53
CA GLY A 43 -44.35 -36.59 16.89
C GLY A 43 -43.69 -36.27 15.57
N ASN A 44 -44.45 -36.26 14.48
CA ASN A 44 -43.97 -35.82 13.17
C ASN A 44 -43.74 -34.29 13.19
N THR A 45 -42.55 -33.86 13.58
CA THR A 45 -42.05 -32.54 13.19
C THR A 45 -41.68 -32.61 11.72
N SER A 46 -42.45 -31.94 10.88
CA SER A 46 -42.03 -31.64 9.51
C SER A 46 -40.66 -30.98 9.55
N GLU A 47 -39.67 -31.53 8.85
CA GLU A 47 -38.41 -30.82 8.64
C GLU A 47 -38.72 -29.50 7.93
N ALA A 48 -38.52 -28.37 8.62
CA ALA A 48 -38.30 -27.12 7.93
C ALA A 48 -37.09 -27.35 7.01
N PRO A 49 -37.15 -26.99 5.71
CA PRO A 49 -36.07 -27.28 4.78
C PRO A 49 -34.79 -26.67 5.34
N GLY A 50 -33.84 -27.53 5.69
CA GLY A 50 -32.57 -27.10 6.25
C GLY A 50 -31.92 -26.11 5.28
N LYS A 51 -31.36 -25.01 5.82
CA LYS A 51 -30.59 -24.07 4.99
C LYS A 51 -29.63 -24.88 4.14
N PRO A 52 -29.60 -24.70 2.79
CA PRO A 52 -28.68 -25.44 1.95
C PRO A 52 -27.27 -25.35 2.51
N VAL A 53 -26.68 -26.52 2.80
CA VAL A 53 -25.29 -26.57 3.25
C VAL A 53 -24.44 -26.30 2.01
N GLU A 54 -24.10 -25.03 1.81
CA GLU A 54 -23.25 -24.57 0.72
C GLU A 54 -21.91 -25.31 0.77
N ARG A 55 -21.74 -26.30 -0.10
CA ARG A 55 -20.44 -26.93 -0.30
C ARG A 55 -19.51 -25.94 -1.00
N PRO A 56 -18.20 -26.00 -0.74
CA PRO A 56 -17.22 -25.34 -1.59
C PRO A 56 -17.41 -25.73 -3.07
N LEU A 57 -17.20 -24.75 -3.96
CA LEU A 57 -17.13 -24.99 -5.39
C LEU A 57 -15.90 -25.83 -5.73
N THR A 58 -16.04 -26.75 -6.68
CA THR A 58 -14.87 -27.36 -7.32
C THR A 58 -14.08 -26.31 -8.11
N PRO A 59 -12.78 -26.52 -8.40
CA PRO A 59 -11.99 -25.56 -9.18
C PRO A 59 -12.66 -25.17 -10.50
N GLN A 60 -13.29 -26.12 -11.19
CA GLN A 60 -13.99 -25.92 -12.46
C GLN A 60 -15.27 -25.10 -12.30
N GLU A 61 -16.02 -25.29 -11.21
CA GLU A 61 -17.20 -24.47 -10.90
C GLU A 61 -16.81 -23.04 -10.52
N LEU A 62 -15.70 -22.86 -9.79
CA LEU A 62 -15.14 -21.54 -9.48
C LEU A 62 -14.60 -20.84 -10.74
N ASP A 63 -13.89 -21.54 -11.62
CA ASP A 63 -13.42 -21.00 -12.90
C ASP A 63 -14.60 -20.55 -13.78
N LYS A 64 -15.67 -21.36 -13.84
CA LYS A 64 -16.90 -21.03 -14.53
C LYS A 64 -17.57 -19.80 -13.90
N ALA A 65 -17.75 -19.76 -12.58
CA ALA A 65 -18.39 -18.65 -11.88
C ALA A 65 -17.62 -17.33 -12.04
N LEU A 66 -16.28 -17.36 -11.91
CA LEU A 66 -15.40 -16.22 -12.17
C LEU A 66 -15.61 -15.69 -13.60
N HIS A 67 -15.54 -16.57 -14.60
CA HIS A 67 -15.67 -16.17 -16.00
C HIS A 67 -17.08 -15.70 -16.37
N GLU A 68 -18.13 -16.33 -15.84
CA GLU A 68 -19.52 -16.00 -16.14
C GLU A 68 -20.02 -14.77 -15.39
N GLN A 69 -19.58 -14.55 -14.14
CA GLN A 69 -20.13 -13.51 -13.26
C GLN A 69 -19.23 -12.27 -13.11
N VAL A 70 -17.90 -12.38 -13.19
CA VAL A 70 -17.00 -11.21 -13.14
C VAL A 70 -16.76 -10.68 -14.55
N LYS A 71 -17.07 -9.40 -14.78
CA LYS A 71 -16.93 -8.71 -16.08
C LYS A 71 -16.06 -7.46 -16.02
N THR A 72 -15.90 -6.87 -14.83
CA THR A 72 -15.06 -5.68 -14.62
C THR A 72 -14.14 -5.95 -13.43
N VAL A 73 -12.83 -5.86 -13.63
CA VAL A 73 -11.84 -5.87 -12.54
C VAL A 73 -11.24 -4.48 -12.44
N VAL A 74 -11.36 -3.86 -11.26
CA VAL A 74 -10.81 -2.53 -10.97
C VAL A 74 -9.69 -2.66 -9.96
N VAL A 75 -8.57 -1.98 -10.18
CA VAL A 75 -7.41 -1.97 -9.29
C VAL A 75 -7.13 -0.53 -8.87
N ILE A 76 -7.47 -0.17 -7.64
CA ILE A 76 -7.10 1.12 -7.04
C ILE A 76 -5.76 0.93 -6.33
N TYR A 77 -4.73 1.58 -6.84
CA TYR A 77 -3.36 1.38 -6.39
C TYR A 77 -2.85 2.65 -5.70
N ALA A 78 -2.82 2.67 -4.39
CA ALA A 78 -2.42 3.81 -3.57
C ALA A 78 -0.89 3.85 -3.33
N GLU A 79 -0.43 4.68 -2.40
CA GLU A 79 0.97 4.79 -1.94
C GLU A 79 1.05 4.61 -0.41
N ASN A 80 2.27 4.71 0.11
CA ASN A 80 2.94 3.52 0.62
C ASN A 80 2.84 3.41 2.14
N ARG A 81 2.39 2.27 2.65
CA ARG A 81 2.17 2.03 4.08
C ARG A 81 2.30 0.54 4.40
N SER A 82 3.04 0.22 5.46
CA SER A 82 3.03 -1.14 6.00
C SER A 82 1.66 -1.49 6.57
N PHE A 83 1.37 -2.79 6.65
CA PHE A 83 0.12 -3.25 7.27
C PHE A 83 0.06 -2.82 8.75
N ASN A 84 1.16 -2.98 9.50
CA ASN A 84 1.29 -2.53 10.89
C ASN A 84 0.95 -1.04 11.08
N ASN A 85 1.37 -0.15 10.18
CA ASN A 85 1.19 1.31 10.37
C ASN A 85 -0.29 1.75 10.40
N LEU A 86 -1.17 1.05 9.68
CA LEU A 86 -2.60 1.41 9.54
C LEU A 86 -3.60 0.34 10.05
N PHE A 87 -3.27 -0.95 9.98
CA PHE A 87 -4.18 -2.08 10.23
C PHE A 87 -3.66 -3.10 11.25
N GLY A 88 -2.52 -2.84 11.92
CA GLY A 88 -1.82 -3.81 12.77
C GLY A 88 -2.68 -4.50 13.85
N ASP A 89 -3.74 -3.86 14.35
CA ASP A 89 -4.69 -4.43 15.33
C ASP A 89 -6.14 -4.46 14.81
N PHE A 90 -6.34 -4.67 13.50
CA PHE A 90 -7.69 -4.88 12.95
C PHE A 90 -8.30 -6.17 13.52
N PRO A 91 -9.58 -6.18 13.96
CA PRO A 91 -10.21 -7.37 14.55
C PRO A 91 -10.19 -8.58 13.61
N GLY A 92 -9.57 -9.67 14.05
CA GLY A 92 -9.54 -10.94 13.31
C GLY A 92 -8.32 -11.17 12.43
N VAL A 93 -7.29 -10.32 12.47
CA VAL A 93 -6.00 -10.62 11.81
C VAL A 93 -5.29 -11.81 12.46
N GLU A 94 -4.59 -12.62 11.65
CA GLU A 94 -3.84 -13.81 12.07
C GLU A 94 -2.75 -13.46 13.10
N LYS A 95 -2.12 -12.30 12.92
CA LYS A 95 -1.01 -11.81 13.73
C LYS A 95 -1.23 -10.32 14.06
N PRO A 96 -1.85 -10.00 15.20
CA PRO A 96 -2.07 -8.62 15.63
C PRO A 96 -0.84 -8.04 16.33
N LEU A 97 -0.56 -6.76 16.06
CA LEU A 97 0.58 -5.99 16.58
C LEU A 97 0.64 -5.98 18.12
N SER A 98 -0.52 -5.92 18.77
CA SER A 98 -0.70 -5.94 20.23
C SER A 98 -0.41 -7.29 20.89
N ALA A 99 -0.24 -8.39 20.15
CA ALA A 99 0.10 -9.71 20.69
C ALA A 99 1.60 -10.05 20.65
N LEU A 100 2.44 -9.20 20.04
CA LEU A 100 3.84 -9.51 19.81
C LEU A 100 4.68 -9.52 21.10
N SER A 101 5.55 -10.53 21.22
CA SER A 101 6.61 -10.58 22.21
C SER A 101 7.83 -9.78 21.76
N ALA A 102 8.71 -9.42 22.70
CA ALA A 102 9.86 -8.55 22.42
C ALA A 102 10.80 -9.08 21.32
N VAL A 103 10.97 -10.40 21.21
CA VAL A 103 11.84 -11.02 20.19
C VAL A 103 11.28 -10.90 18.76
N GLU A 104 9.99 -10.57 18.60
CA GLU A 104 9.30 -10.40 17.31
C GLU A 104 9.33 -8.94 16.81
N TYR A 105 9.77 -7.98 17.64
CA TYR A 105 9.83 -6.56 17.25
C TYR A 105 11.17 -5.87 17.51
N GLN A 106 12.01 -6.37 18.42
CA GLN A 106 13.25 -5.70 18.80
C GLN A 106 14.24 -5.59 17.64
N GLN A 107 14.56 -4.35 17.30
CA GLN A 107 15.50 -3.98 16.26
C GLN A 107 16.94 -4.10 16.74
N ARG A 108 17.84 -4.35 15.79
CA ARG A 108 19.29 -4.41 15.95
C ARG A 108 19.97 -3.19 15.35
N ASP A 109 21.19 -2.95 15.77
CA ASP A 109 22.10 -2.04 15.09
C ASP A 109 22.91 -2.78 13.99
N ARG A 110 23.71 -2.03 13.23
CA ARG A 110 24.51 -2.49 12.08
C ARG A 110 25.59 -3.52 12.44
N ASP A 111 25.95 -3.62 13.72
CA ASP A 111 26.86 -4.63 14.28
C ASP A 111 26.14 -5.93 14.72
N GLY A 112 24.80 -5.96 14.67
CA GLY A 112 23.97 -7.08 15.09
C GLY A 112 23.58 -7.10 16.58
N ASN A 113 24.04 -6.15 17.39
CA ASN A 113 23.60 -6.02 18.78
C ASN A 113 22.16 -5.48 18.86
N LEU A 114 21.44 -5.81 19.95
CA LEU A 114 20.11 -5.26 20.20
C LEU A 114 20.21 -3.78 20.60
N LEU A 115 19.36 -2.94 20.02
CA LEU A 115 19.22 -1.55 20.44
C LEU A 115 18.56 -1.49 21.84
N SER A 116 19.07 -0.65 22.74
CA SER A 116 18.46 -0.41 24.06
C SER A 116 17.27 0.55 23.97
N THR A 117 17.42 1.61 23.19
CA THR A 117 16.40 2.57 22.76
C THR A 117 16.54 2.81 21.27
N LEU A 118 15.51 3.36 20.63
CA LEU A 118 15.59 3.75 19.22
C LEU A 118 16.19 5.16 19.07
N PRO A 119 16.94 5.42 17.98
CA PRO A 119 17.41 6.77 17.66
C PRO A 119 16.24 7.71 17.32
N PRO A 120 16.42 9.03 17.46
CA PRO A 120 15.42 10.02 17.02
C PRO A 120 15.25 9.99 15.49
N ALA A 121 14.16 10.55 14.97
CA ALA A 121 14.02 10.78 13.55
C ALA A 121 14.97 11.90 13.10
N TRP A 122 15.99 11.57 12.31
CA TRP A 122 17.00 12.54 11.86
C TRP A 122 16.39 13.48 10.81
N GLY A 123 16.07 14.72 11.20
CA GLY A 123 15.21 15.60 10.40
C GLY A 123 13.72 15.48 10.73
N GLY A 124 13.38 14.99 11.93
CA GLY A 124 12.06 15.10 12.54
C GLY A 124 10.96 14.17 12.00
N VAL A 125 9.74 14.38 12.50
CA VAL A 125 8.54 13.60 12.14
C VAL A 125 7.86 14.15 10.87
N LEU A 126 7.98 15.46 10.62
CA LEU A 126 7.45 16.19 9.46
C LEU A 126 8.61 16.81 8.67
N GLN A 127 8.62 16.64 7.34
CA GLN A 127 9.65 17.27 6.47
C GLN A 127 9.16 18.53 5.73
N VAL A 128 7.84 18.75 5.63
CA VAL A 128 7.28 19.88 4.85
C VAL A 128 6.60 20.88 5.77
N GLY A 129 7.40 21.86 6.23
CA GLY A 129 6.96 23.06 6.95
C GLY A 129 6.26 22.84 8.30
N PRO A 130 5.97 23.92 9.04
CA PRO A 130 5.00 23.86 10.12
C PRO A 130 3.61 23.59 9.52
N GLN A 131 2.92 22.60 10.06
CA GLN A 131 1.56 22.23 9.68
C GLN A 131 0.63 22.48 10.88
N SER A 132 -0.62 22.90 10.64
CA SER A 132 -1.58 23.20 11.72
C SER A 132 -2.87 22.41 11.54
N VAL A 133 -3.26 21.66 12.57
CA VAL A 133 -4.47 20.80 12.60
C VAL A 133 -5.13 20.97 13.96
N ASP A 134 -6.44 21.22 13.97
CA ASP A 134 -7.28 21.35 15.16
C ASP A 134 -6.74 22.32 16.24
N GLY A 135 -6.11 23.40 15.79
CA GLY A 135 -5.51 24.44 16.64
C GLY A 135 -4.09 24.15 17.13
N VAL A 136 -3.61 22.91 16.99
CA VAL A 136 -2.21 22.55 17.27
C VAL A 136 -1.34 22.84 16.05
N THR A 137 -0.11 23.32 16.28
CA THR A 137 0.90 23.51 15.22
C THR A 137 2.08 22.55 15.44
N TYR A 138 2.38 21.78 14.40
CA TYR A 138 3.36 20.71 14.34
C TYR A 138 4.57 21.21 13.53
N PRO A 139 5.72 21.50 14.15
CA PRO A 139 6.89 21.98 13.42
C PRO A 139 7.54 20.88 12.59
N SER A 140 8.04 21.23 11.40
CA SER A 140 8.94 20.39 10.61
C SER A 140 10.31 20.26 11.27
N GLU A 141 11.07 19.23 10.88
CA GLU A 141 12.45 18.95 11.31
C GLU A 141 12.62 18.62 12.82
N VAL A 142 11.52 18.56 13.58
CA VAL A 142 11.49 18.29 15.02
C VAL A 142 11.05 16.85 15.33
N GLN A 143 11.67 16.24 16.34
CA GLN A 143 11.23 14.98 16.96
C GLN A 143 10.19 15.28 18.06
N PHE A 144 9.03 14.62 18.04
CA PHE A 144 7.96 14.85 19.04
C PHE A 144 8.00 13.90 20.24
N GLN A 145 8.67 12.75 20.12
CA GLN A 145 8.74 11.71 21.16
C GLN A 145 10.20 11.37 21.49
N GLU A 146 10.64 11.63 22.71
CA GLU A 146 11.97 11.24 23.19
C GLU A 146 11.98 9.85 23.83
N ASN A 147 13.18 9.30 24.05
CA ASN A 147 13.40 8.04 24.78
C ASN A 147 12.61 6.84 24.21
N LEU A 148 12.48 6.78 22.88
CA LEU A 148 11.74 5.76 22.17
C LEU A 148 12.18 4.33 22.58
N PRO A 149 11.27 3.46 23.04
CA PRO A 149 11.61 2.08 23.37
C PRO A 149 11.98 1.31 22.10
N ASN A 150 12.81 0.28 22.19
CA ASN A 150 13.04 -0.67 21.10
C ASN A 150 11.82 -1.60 20.90
N ALA A 151 10.72 -0.99 20.46
CA ALA A 151 9.40 -1.56 20.27
C ALA A 151 8.59 -0.71 19.26
N PRO A 152 7.49 -1.23 18.70
CA PRO A 152 6.53 -0.44 17.94
C PRO A 152 5.84 0.56 18.87
N PHE A 153 5.53 1.77 18.39
CA PHE A 153 4.93 2.80 19.24
C PHE A 153 3.87 3.65 18.50
N PRO A 154 2.84 4.12 19.22
CA PRO A 154 1.87 5.05 18.66
C PRO A 154 2.54 6.39 18.37
N LEU A 155 2.36 6.89 17.14
CA LEU A 155 2.80 8.21 16.72
C LEU A 155 2.08 9.31 17.52
N LYS A 156 2.84 10.23 18.12
CA LYS A 156 2.33 11.37 18.89
C LYS A 156 2.76 12.71 18.31
N GLY A 157 1.93 13.73 18.52
CA GLY A 157 2.28 15.14 18.31
C GLY A 157 3.05 15.76 19.49
N PRO A 158 3.47 17.03 19.36
CA PRO A 158 4.36 17.70 20.31
C PRO A 158 3.79 17.90 21.73
N ASN A 159 2.49 17.67 21.98
CA ASN A 159 1.86 17.78 23.30
C ASN A 159 1.42 16.40 23.86
N GLY A 160 1.75 15.29 23.19
CA GLY A 160 1.36 13.92 23.56
C GLY A 160 0.02 13.42 23.01
N GLU A 161 -0.68 14.25 22.24
CA GLU A 161 -1.83 13.89 21.40
C GLU A 161 -1.47 12.84 20.35
N ASP A 162 -2.42 11.98 19.95
CA ASP A 162 -2.18 11.05 18.83
C ASP A 162 -1.99 11.83 17.53
N LEU A 163 -0.96 11.48 16.75
CA LEU A 163 -0.61 12.21 15.52
C LEU A 163 -1.76 12.14 14.49
N PRO A 164 -2.33 13.27 14.03
CA PRO A 164 -3.42 13.25 13.07
C PRO A 164 -3.06 12.61 11.72
N LEU A 165 -4.00 11.86 11.15
CA LEU A 165 -3.90 11.28 9.80
C LEU A 165 -3.82 12.35 8.69
N SER A 166 -4.20 13.59 8.99
CA SER A 166 -4.20 14.76 8.10
C SER A 166 -2.86 15.51 8.02
N LEU A 167 -1.83 15.03 8.74
CA LEU A 167 -0.46 15.57 8.62
C LEU A 167 0.34 14.84 7.54
N VAL A 168 1.10 15.62 6.77
CA VAL A 168 2.14 15.11 5.88
C VAL A 168 3.40 14.89 6.72
N THR A 169 3.57 13.66 7.20
CA THR A 169 4.82 13.17 7.82
C THR A 169 5.99 13.27 6.84
N ARG A 170 7.23 13.09 7.30
CA ARG A 170 8.39 12.92 6.41
C ARG A 170 8.27 11.67 5.55
N ASP A 171 9.05 11.63 4.47
CA ASP A 171 9.29 10.40 3.72
C ASP A 171 10.33 9.51 4.43
N LEU A 172 10.32 8.20 4.16
CA LEU A 172 11.23 7.21 4.74
C LEU A 172 11.78 6.31 3.63
N TRP A 173 13.04 5.87 3.72
CA TRP A 173 13.70 5.06 2.68
C TRP A 173 13.01 3.71 2.41
N HIS A 174 12.33 3.67 1.26
CA HIS A 174 11.74 2.50 0.62
C HIS A 174 12.54 2.11 -0.63
N VAL A 175 13.78 1.64 -0.47
CA VAL A 175 14.69 1.35 -1.60
C VAL A 175 15.20 -0.11 -1.58
N PHE A 176 15.35 -0.70 -2.78
CA PHE A 176 15.39 -2.15 -3.04
C PHE A 176 16.33 -2.96 -2.13
N TYR A 177 17.60 -2.56 -2.05
CA TYR A 177 18.61 -3.29 -1.26
C TYR A 177 18.44 -3.05 0.23
N GLN A 178 18.21 -1.79 0.63
CA GLN A 178 17.96 -1.45 2.03
C GLN A 178 16.76 -2.23 2.55
N ASN A 179 15.65 -2.32 1.80
CA ASN A 179 14.49 -3.12 2.22
C ASN A 179 14.83 -4.60 2.47
N GLN A 180 15.72 -5.21 1.67
CA GLN A 180 16.23 -6.57 1.95
C GLN A 180 17.11 -6.62 3.21
N MET A 181 17.96 -5.61 3.43
CA MET A 181 18.79 -5.48 4.64
C MET A 181 17.95 -5.21 5.90
N GLN A 182 16.82 -4.50 5.76
CA GLN A 182 15.83 -4.23 6.81
C GLN A 182 15.04 -5.51 7.19
N ILE A 183 14.58 -6.26 6.19
CA ILE A 183 13.88 -7.56 6.33
C ILE A 183 14.83 -8.65 6.89
N ASN A 184 16.14 -8.55 6.65
CA ASN A 184 17.20 -9.41 7.20
C ASN A 184 16.88 -10.93 7.08
N GLY A 185 16.44 -11.35 5.90
CA GLY A 185 16.10 -12.74 5.59
C GLY A 185 14.77 -13.26 6.20
N GLY A 186 13.92 -12.35 6.68
CA GLY A 186 12.64 -12.64 7.33
C GLY A 186 12.66 -12.51 8.86
N LYS A 187 13.62 -11.76 9.43
CA LYS A 187 13.64 -11.41 10.86
C LYS A 187 12.98 -10.06 11.14
N ASN A 188 12.96 -9.18 10.14
CA ASN A 188 12.47 -7.80 10.21
C ASN A 188 13.07 -6.99 11.38
N ASP A 189 14.31 -7.31 11.78
CA ASP A 189 15.06 -6.69 12.89
C ASP A 189 16.09 -5.64 12.44
N GLY A 190 16.15 -5.31 11.14
CA GLY A 190 17.11 -4.36 10.56
C GLY A 190 16.52 -3.02 10.12
N PHE A 191 15.24 -2.73 10.36
CA PHE A 191 14.56 -1.54 9.82
C PHE A 191 15.19 -0.24 10.31
N VAL A 192 15.51 -0.17 11.60
CA VAL A 192 16.17 1.00 12.22
C VAL A 192 17.66 1.10 11.85
N ALA A 193 18.34 -0.04 11.64
CA ALA A 193 19.73 -0.06 11.20
C ALA A 193 19.92 0.52 9.78
N TRP A 194 19.02 0.15 8.86
CA TRP A 194 19.25 0.35 7.42
C TRP A 194 18.30 1.37 6.74
N GLY A 195 17.38 2.00 7.49
CA GLY A 195 16.60 3.16 7.07
C GLY A 195 17.24 4.52 7.40
N ASP A 196 16.57 5.61 6.99
CA ASP A 196 17.01 7.01 7.09
C ASP A 196 16.21 7.87 8.10
N ALA A 197 15.23 7.28 8.78
CA ALA A 197 14.25 7.95 9.63
C ALA A 197 14.37 7.58 11.12
N GLY A 198 15.46 6.92 11.50
CA GLY A 198 15.69 6.46 12.88
C GLY A 198 14.54 5.60 13.41
N GLY A 199 14.13 5.87 14.65
CA GLY A 199 13.03 5.17 15.30
C GLY A 199 11.65 5.38 14.67
N LEU A 200 11.44 6.42 13.84
CA LEU A 200 10.13 6.72 13.23
C LEU A 200 9.58 5.52 12.44
N VAL A 201 10.46 4.70 11.86
CA VAL A 201 10.11 3.50 11.08
C VAL A 201 9.25 2.50 11.86
N MET A 202 9.33 2.50 13.20
CA MET A 202 8.55 1.63 14.11
C MET A 202 7.19 2.23 14.51
N GLY A 203 6.85 3.42 14.00
CA GLY A 203 5.64 4.15 14.35
C GLY A 203 4.37 3.63 13.66
N HIS A 204 3.24 3.65 14.38
CA HIS A 204 1.91 3.36 13.84
C HIS A 204 0.87 4.41 14.29
N TYR A 205 -0.20 4.59 13.50
CA TYR A 205 -1.28 5.51 13.84
C TYR A 205 -2.28 4.88 14.81
N ALA A 206 -2.33 5.37 16.05
CA ALA A 206 -3.21 4.86 17.10
C ALA A 206 -4.72 5.02 16.80
N GLN A 207 -5.07 6.01 15.98
CA GLN A 207 -6.46 6.42 15.70
C GLN A 207 -7.06 5.80 14.43
N SER A 208 -6.31 5.00 13.66
CA SER A 208 -6.80 4.39 12.41
C SER A 208 -8.13 3.65 12.58
N ARG A 209 -8.31 2.96 13.71
CA ARG A 209 -9.54 2.22 14.06
C ARG A 209 -10.82 3.05 14.17
N TYR A 210 -10.69 4.37 14.30
CA TYR A 210 -11.80 5.32 14.42
C TYR A 210 -11.84 6.36 13.29
N ALA A 211 -10.70 6.66 12.66
CA ALA A 211 -10.56 7.76 11.71
C ALA A 211 -10.27 7.35 10.25
N LEU A 212 -9.92 6.08 9.99
CA LEU A 212 -9.64 5.57 8.64
C LEU A 212 -10.90 4.89 8.07
N ARG A 213 -11.51 5.47 7.02
CA ARG A 213 -12.69 4.90 6.33
C ARG A 213 -12.40 3.53 5.73
N LEU A 214 -11.15 3.26 5.36
CA LEU A 214 -10.72 1.94 4.92
C LEU A 214 -10.87 0.84 6.00
N TRP A 215 -10.93 1.18 7.30
CA TRP A 215 -11.36 0.21 8.33
C TRP A 215 -12.84 -0.12 8.23
N ASP A 216 -13.71 0.81 7.85
CA ASP A 216 -15.14 0.52 7.67
C ASP A 216 -15.40 -0.30 6.40
N VAL A 217 -14.65 -0.02 5.32
CA VAL A 217 -14.62 -0.89 4.13
C VAL A 217 -14.13 -2.30 4.49
N ALA A 218 -13.09 -2.44 5.32
CA ALA A 218 -12.61 -3.74 5.79
C ALA A 218 -13.62 -4.48 6.67
N LYS A 219 -14.45 -3.77 7.47
CA LYS A 219 -15.55 -4.37 8.25
C LYS A 219 -16.70 -4.86 7.35
N GLU A 220 -16.95 -4.23 6.20
CA GLU A 220 -18.02 -4.64 5.28
C GLU A 220 -17.57 -5.73 4.29
N PHE A 221 -16.34 -5.66 3.77
CA PHE A 221 -15.85 -6.51 2.67
C PHE A 221 -14.78 -7.51 3.16
N VAL A 222 -13.65 -7.63 2.46
CA VAL A 222 -12.53 -8.52 2.83
C VAL A 222 -11.26 -7.71 3.04
N LEU A 223 -10.58 -7.94 4.17
CA LEU A 223 -9.20 -7.51 4.42
C LEU A 223 -8.26 -8.69 4.16
N CYS A 224 -7.22 -8.51 3.34
CA CYS A 224 -6.18 -9.51 3.14
C CYS A 224 -4.98 -9.16 4.04
N ASP A 225 -4.74 -9.96 5.08
CA ASP A 225 -3.73 -9.68 6.12
C ASP A 225 -2.42 -10.47 6.00
N ASN A 226 -2.28 -11.24 4.91
CA ASN A 226 -1.04 -11.85 4.43
C ASN A 226 -0.75 -11.41 2.96
N PHE A 227 -1.03 -10.13 2.64
CA PHE A 227 -0.73 -9.53 1.34
C PHE A 227 0.59 -8.72 1.38
N PHE A 228 1.51 -9.04 0.47
CA PHE A 228 2.86 -8.47 0.44
C PHE A 228 3.11 -7.63 -0.83
N GLN A 229 4.00 -6.64 -0.75
CA GLN A 229 4.44 -5.92 -1.95
C GLN A 229 5.20 -6.86 -2.90
N GLY A 230 4.90 -6.79 -4.20
CA GLY A 230 5.38 -7.74 -5.21
C GLY A 230 6.90 -7.85 -5.27
N ALA A 231 7.60 -6.73 -5.04
CA ALA A 231 9.05 -6.64 -5.01
C ALA A 231 9.56 -5.77 -3.84
N PHE A 232 10.81 -5.99 -3.44
CA PHE A 232 11.50 -5.18 -2.42
C PHE A 232 11.61 -3.71 -2.84
N GLY A 233 11.55 -2.80 -1.86
CA GLY A 233 11.72 -1.36 -2.10
C GLY A 233 10.55 -0.70 -2.84
N GLY A 234 10.87 0.39 -3.54
CA GLY A 234 9.95 1.51 -3.76
C GLY A 234 8.95 1.42 -4.91
N SER A 235 8.18 2.52 -5.04
CA SER A 235 7.08 2.65 -5.99
C SER A 235 7.44 2.29 -7.41
N PHE A 236 8.60 2.75 -7.90
CA PHE A 236 9.08 2.47 -9.25
C PHE A 236 9.00 0.98 -9.61
N LEU A 237 9.62 0.12 -8.80
CA LEU A 237 9.70 -1.31 -9.12
C LEU A 237 8.34 -1.99 -8.92
N ASN A 238 7.63 -1.67 -7.83
CA ASN A 238 6.33 -2.27 -7.55
C ASN A 238 5.26 -1.91 -8.59
N HIS A 239 5.32 -0.72 -9.20
CA HIS A 239 4.46 -0.37 -10.34
C HIS A 239 4.76 -1.20 -11.60
N GLN A 240 6.03 -1.47 -11.93
CA GLN A 240 6.35 -2.39 -13.05
C GLN A 240 5.90 -3.82 -12.72
N TYR A 241 6.10 -4.25 -11.47
CA TYR A 241 5.75 -5.58 -11.00
C TYR A 241 4.23 -5.80 -10.96
N LEU A 242 3.43 -4.78 -10.63
CA LEU A 242 1.96 -4.80 -10.68
C LEU A 242 1.44 -5.20 -12.07
N ILE A 243 2.08 -4.74 -13.14
CA ILE A 243 1.56 -4.95 -14.51
C ILE A 243 2.21 -6.11 -15.26
N SER A 244 3.36 -6.62 -14.79
CA SER A 244 4.16 -7.62 -15.53
C SER A 244 4.74 -8.76 -14.69
N ALA A 245 4.70 -8.66 -13.35
CA ALA A 245 5.46 -9.51 -12.43
C ALA A 245 6.97 -9.63 -12.77
N THR A 246 7.53 -8.60 -13.42
CA THR A 246 8.89 -8.60 -13.99
C THR A 246 9.57 -7.28 -13.65
N ALA A 247 10.87 -7.33 -13.30
CA ALA A 247 11.68 -6.12 -13.13
C ALA A 247 12.17 -5.62 -14.50
N PRO A 248 12.14 -4.30 -14.78
CA PRO A 248 12.58 -3.76 -16.06
C PRO A 248 14.08 -3.92 -16.26
N PHE A 249 14.51 -3.99 -17.52
CA PHE A 249 15.90 -4.26 -17.90
C PHE A 249 16.55 -3.08 -18.63
N TYR A 250 17.82 -2.81 -18.32
CA TYR A 250 18.69 -1.85 -18.98
C TYR A 250 19.86 -2.59 -19.66
N PRO A 251 19.80 -2.83 -20.99
CA PRO A 251 20.84 -3.56 -21.70
C PRO A 251 22.16 -2.78 -21.71
N ASN A 252 23.28 -3.48 -21.52
CA ASN A 252 24.64 -2.92 -21.55
C ASN A 252 24.87 -1.75 -20.57
N ALA A 253 24.18 -1.74 -19.43
CA ALA A 253 24.25 -0.65 -18.44
C ALA A 253 25.69 -0.28 -18.03
N ALA A 254 26.58 -1.27 -17.84
CA ALA A 254 27.97 -1.05 -17.44
C ALA A 254 28.80 -0.32 -18.53
N GLN A 255 28.37 -0.38 -19.79
CA GLN A 255 29.00 0.28 -20.93
C GLN A 255 28.29 1.58 -21.35
N SER A 256 27.13 1.91 -20.76
CA SER A 256 26.35 3.12 -21.07
C SER A 256 26.61 4.26 -20.07
N VAL A 257 25.89 5.38 -20.23
CA VAL A 257 25.83 6.47 -19.23
C VAL A 257 25.29 5.98 -17.88
N ALA A 258 24.40 4.98 -17.88
CA ALA A 258 23.72 4.49 -16.68
C ALA A 258 24.62 3.64 -15.76
N LYS A 259 25.87 3.37 -16.13
CA LYS A 259 26.87 2.76 -15.24
C LYS A 259 27.04 3.52 -13.91
N ALA A 260 26.74 4.82 -13.90
CA ALA A 260 26.75 5.66 -12.70
C ALA A 260 25.56 5.40 -11.74
N GLN A 261 24.60 4.56 -12.11
CA GLN A 261 23.46 4.13 -11.29
C GLN A 261 23.57 2.70 -10.76
N ILE A 262 24.63 1.98 -11.14
CA ILE A 262 24.83 0.58 -10.75
C ILE A 262 25.22 0.48 -9.26
N ALA A 263 24.50 -0.36 -8.54
CA ALA A 263 24.73 -0.68 -7.15
C ALA A 263 26.12 -1.28 -6.89
N VAL A 264 26.77 -0.85 -5.81
CA VAL A 264 28.00 -1.46 -5.29
C VAL A 264 27.63 -2.36 -4.11
N LEU A 265 27.83 -3.66 -4.25
CA LEU A 265 27.42 -4.69 -3.29
C LEU A 265 28.56 -5.10 -2.35
N GLN A 266 28.24 -5.87 -1.31
CA GLN A 266 29.23 -6.37 -0.34
C GLN A 266 30.10 -7.53 -0.86
N SER A 267 29.76 -8.09 -2.01
CA SER A 267 30.55 -9.09 -2.74
C SER A 267 30.36 -8.92 -4.25
N ASP A 268 31.13 -9.66 -5.05
CA ASP A 268 31.07 -9.62 -6.52
C ASP A 268 29.86 -10.40 -7.10
N ASP A 269 29.01 -10.99 -6.26
CA ASP A 269 27.77 -11.67 -6.69
C ASP A 269 26.68 -10.62 -7.00
N PRO A 270 26.16 -10.51 -8.24
CA PRO A 270 25.08 -9.59 -8.59
C PRO A 270 23.76 -9.88 -7.84
N LEU A 271 23.65 -11.04 -7.17
CA LEU A 271 22.51 -11.45 -6.35
C LEU A 271 22.66 -11.07 -4.86
N ASP A 272 23.77 -10.48 -4.43
CA ASP A 272 23.99 -10.11 -3.03
C ASP A 272 22.96 -9.04 -2.58
N PRO A 273 22.09 -9.34 -1.59
CA PRO A 273 21.03 -8.41 -1.16
C PRO A 273 21.56 -7.18 -0.39
N ARG A 274 22.88 -7.02 -0.22
CA ARG A 274 23.48 -6.00 0.63
C ARG A 274 24.32 -5.00 -0.17
N LEU A 275 23.96 -3.73 -0.08
CA LEU A 275 24.83 -2.64 -0.52
C LEU A 275 26.08 -2.55 0.36
N LYS A 276 27.20 -2.15 -0.24
CA LYS A 276 28.40 -1.71 0.48
C LYS A 276 28.21 -0.27 0.98
N PRO A 277 28.26 -0.01 2.30
CA PRO A 277 28.26 1.35 2.82
C PRO A 277 29.48 2.13 2.32
N LEU A 278 29.34 3.45 2.18
CA LEU A 278 30.48 4.35 1.97
C LEU A 278 31.36 4.38 3.22
N ASP A 279 32.67 4.61 3.06
CA ASP A 279 33.64 4.62 4.17
C ASP A 279 33.31 5.69 5.25
N LYS A 280 32.53 6.71 4.88
CA LYS A 280 32.00 7.77 5.76
C LYS A 280 30.60 7.49 6.34
N SER A 281 30.05 6.29 6.14
CA SER A 281 28.76 5.90 6.70
C SER A 281 28.87 5.77 8.22
N PRO A 282 27.93 6.31 9.02
CA PRO A 282 27.91 6.12 10.46
C PRO A 282 27.87 4.63 10.83
N ALA A 283 28.75 4.21 11.75
CA ALA A 283 28.89 2.80 12.13
C ALA A 283 27.68 2.26 12.91
N SER A 284 26.95 3.13 13.60
CA SER A 284 25.76 2.80 14.41
C SER A 284 24.57 3.66 13.99
N ALA A 285 23.37 3.09 14.02
CA ALA A 285 22.12 3.82 13.87
C ALA A 285 22.02 4.98 14.87
N MET A 286 22.46 4.80 16.11
CA MET A 286 22.48 5.86 17.14
C MET A 286 23.33 7.07 16.75
N THR A 287 24.20 6.94 15.74
CA THR A 287 25.05 8.03 15.19
C THR A 287 24.59 8.58 13.84
N GLY A 288 23.49 8.07 13.26
CA GLY A 288 22.85 8.65 12.06
C GLY A 288 22.48 7.63 10.96
N PRO A 289 21.90 8.12 9.85
CA PRO A 289 21.48 7.29 8.72
C PRO A 289 22.68 6.67 7.99
N PRO A 290 22.54 5.46 7.40
CA PRO A 290 23.60 4.83 6.64
C PRO A 290 23.81 5.57 5.31
N GLN A 291 25.03 5.56 4.78
CA GLN A 291 25.36 6.23 3.52
C GLN A 291 25.82 5.21 2.48
N PHE A 292 25.21 5.26 1.29
CA PHE A 292 25.45 4.35 0.17
C PHE A 292 25.74 5.12 -1.12
N GLY A 293 26.26 4.42 -2.14
CA GLY A 293 26.31 4.94 -3.51
C GLY A 293 24.95 4.84 -4.24
N PRO A 294 24.89 5.28 -5.50
CA PRO A 294 23.76 5.03 -6.39
C PRO A 294 23.43 3.53 -6.49
N SER A 295 22.16 3.21 -6.70
CA SER A 295 21.67 1.82 -6.73
C SER A 295 20.35 1.66 -7.50
N ALA A 296 20.08 2.51 -8.50
CA ALA A 296 18.89 2.38 -9.33
C ALA A 296 18.97 1.22 -10.32
N LEU A 297 20.18 0.74 -10.63
CA LEU A 297 20.43 -0.49 -11.39
C LEU A 297 21.14 -1.56 -10.53
N THR A 298 20.79 -2.83 -10.74
CA THR A 298 21.60 -3.97 -10.27
C THR A 298 22.90 -4.09 -11.08
N PRO A 299 23.94 -4.81 -10.58
CA PRO A 299 25.18 -5.02 -11.36
C PRO A 299 24.98 -5.77 -12.68
N ASP A 300 23.92 -6.58 -12.78
CA ASP A 300 23.52 -7.28 -14.01
C ASP A 300 22.44 -6.53 -14.83
N GLY A 301 22.17 -5.26 -14.51
CA GLY A 301 21.49 -4.32 -15.42
C GLY A 301 19.98 -4.17 -15.28
N TYR A 302 19.36 -4.55 -14.16
CA TYR A 302 17.91 -4.39 -13.95
C TYR A 302 17.57 -3.13 -13.16
N GLY A 303 16.50 -2.44 -13.54
CA GLY A 303 15.97 -1.27 -12.83
C GLY A 303 15.24 -1.66 -11.55
N VAL A 304 15.75 -1.21 -10.40
CA VAL A 304 15.23 -1.59 -9.07
C VAL A 304 14.90 -0.40 -8.16
N ASN A 305 15.41 0.80 -8.43
CA ASN A 305 14.94 2.04 -7.81
C ASN A 305 14.67 3.11 -8.89
N THR A 306 14.06 4.23 -8.51
CA THR A 306 13.44 5.20 -9.42
C THR A 306 14.32 5.69 -10.56
N LEU A 307 13.94 5.29 -11.79
CA LEU A 307 14.40 5.82 -13.06
C LEU A 307 13.26 6.54 -13.77
N ALA A 308 13.58 7.58 -14.55
CA ALA A 308 12.60 8.34 -15.31
C ALA A 308 12.00 7.53 -16.47
N PRO A 309 10.70 7.75 -16.80
CA PRO A 309 10.09 7.14 -17.97
C PRO A 309 10.75 7.64 -19.26
N PRO A 310 10.86 6.82 -20.31
CA PRO A 310 11.43 7.25 -21.59
C PRO A 310 10.56 8.26 -22.36
N TYR A 311 9.28 8.43 -21.97
CA TYR A 311 8.28 9.21 -22.71
C TYR A 311 7.60 10.28 -21.85
N TRP A 312 7.26 11.42 -22.45
CA TRP A 312 6.47 12.49 -21.83
C TRP A 312 5.06 11.98 -21.47
N PRO A 313 4.59 12.07 -20.20
CA PRO A 313 5.08 12.93 -19.12
C PRO A 313 6.32 12.38 -18.38
N THR A 314 7.31 13.26 -18.19
CA THR A 314 8.60 12.97 -17.53
C THR A 314 9.19 14.23 -16.89
N TRP A 315 10.01 14.11 -15.83
CA TRP A 315 10.69 15.25 -15.19
C TRP A 315 12.00 15.69 -15.86
N ILE A 316 12.42 14.98 -16.92
CA ILE A 316 13.65 15.23 -17.71
C ILE A 316 13.34 15.27 -19.22
N ARG A 317 12.27 15.98 -19.56
CA ARG A 317 11.75 16.13 -20.94
C ARG A 317 12.84 16.65 -21.89
N ASP A 318 12.93 16.06 -23.07
CA ASP A 318 13.86 16.50 -24.10
C ASP A 318 13.34 17.78 -24.81
N PRO A 319 14.09 18.89 -24.86
CA PRO A 319 13.65 20.11 -25.57
C PRO A 319 13.60 19.97 -27.10
N GLU A 320 14.40 19.08 -27.68
CA GLU A 320 14.48 18.82 -29.12
C GLU A 320 13.49 17.73 -29.55
N HIS A 321 13.19 16.80 -28.63
CA HIS A 321 12.23 15.71 -28.82
C HIS A 321 11.14 15.67 -27.73
N PRO A 322 10.21 16.64 -27.70
CA PRO A 322 9.30 16.93 -26.57
C PRO A 322 8.30 15.83 -26.15
N ASP A 323 8.22 14.71 -26.88
CA ASP A 323 7.46 13.50 -26.48
C ASP A 323 8.31 12.48 -25.69
N TYR A 324 9.60 12.75 -25.48
CA TYR A 324 10.59 11.85 -24.90
C TYR A 324 11.30 12.46 -23.68
N SER A 325 11.94 11.60 -22.88
CA SER A 325 13.02 11.99 -21.96
C SER A 325 14.33 12.15 -22.70
N LYS A 326 15.20 13.06 -22.23
CA LYS A 326 16.52 13.27 -22.80
C LYS A 326 17.38 11.98 -22.71
N PRO A 327 17.80 11.36 -23.83
CA PRO A 327 18.26 9.96 -23.85
C PRO A 327 19.61 9.74 -23.16
N ASP A 328 20.52 10.71 -23.18
CA ASP A 328 21.89 10.56 -22.67
C ASP A 328 22.04 10.74 -21.15
N LEU A 329 20.93 10.78 -20.39
CA LEU A 329 20.97 10.94 -18.95
C LEU A 329 21.05 9.57 -18.22
N PRO A 330 21.89 9.44 -17.17
CA PRO A 330 22.14 8.15 -16.52
C PRO A 330 20.93 7.58 -15.79
N ASN A 331 19.91 8.40 -15.54
CA ASN A 331 18.72 8.09 -14.74
C ASN A 331 17.43 7.93 -15.58
N VAL A 332 17.51 7.82 -16.90
CA VAL A 332 16.37 7.41 -17.75
C VAL A 332 16.34 5.89 -17.84
N LEU A 333 15.18 5.25 -17.73
CA LEU A 333 15.04 3.85 -18.14
C LEU A 333 14.73 3.76 -19.64
N VAL A 334 15.42 2.87 -20.35
CA VAL A 334 15.15 2.61 -21.78
C VAL A 334 13.73 2.04 -21.98
N PRO A 335 13.12 2.22 -23.18
CA PRO A 335 11.85 1.58 -23.51
C PRO A 335 11.85 0.06 -23.31
N GLN A 336 10.88 -0.43 -22.54
CA GLN A 336 10.69 -1.85 -22.25
C GLN A 336 9.88 -2.54 -23.35
N THR A 337 10.18 -3.83 -23.56
CA THR A 337 9.61 -4.66 -24.64
C THR A 337 9.25 -6.09 -24.21
N HIS A 338 9.39 -6.42 -22.92
CA HIS A 338 8.86 -7.68 -22.39
C HIS A 338 7.34 -7.59 -22.27
N GLU A 339 6.65 -8.73 -22.24
CA GLU A 339 5.19 -8.72 -22.10
C GLU A 339 4.73 -8.19 -20.73
N HIS A 340 3.57 -7.55 -20.74
CA HIS A 340 2.80 -7.13 -19.58
C HIS A 340 1.33 -7.54 -19.75
N ILE A 341 0.52 -7.41 -18.70
CA ILE A 341 -0.88 -7.89 -18.68
C ILE A 341 -1.74 -7.26 -19.80
N GLY A 342 -1.41 -6.03 -20.20
CA GLY A 342 -2.07 -5.33 -21.29
C GLY A 342 -1.95 -6.05 -22.65
N ASP A 343 -0.83 -6.73 -22.91
CA ASP A 343 -0.66 -7.49 -24.17
C ASP A 343 -1.53 -8.74 -24.14
N LYS A 344 -1.57 -9.44 -23.00
CA LYS A 344 -2.39 -10.64 -22.83
C LYS A 344 -3.89 -10.33 -22.98
N LEU A 345 -4.33 -9.18 -22.47
CA LEU A 345 -5.69 -8.66 -22.64
C LEU A 345 -5.98 -8.24 -24.10
N SER A 346 -5.10 -7.45 -24.72
CA SER A 346 -5.22 -7.03 -26.13
C SER A 346 -5.21 -8.23 -27.09
N LYS A 347 -4.36 -9.24 -26.86
CA LYS A 347 -4.30 -10.53 -27.59
C LYS A 347 -5.61 -11.33 -27.53
N LYS A 348 -6.47 -11.06 -26.54
CA LYS A 348 -7.81 -11.63 -26.38
C LYS A 348 -8.95 -10.68 -26.80
N ASN A 349 -8.63 -9.49 -27.34
CA ASN A 349 -9.56 -8.40 -27.64
C ASN A 349 -10.34 -7.88 -26.42
N ILE A 350 -9.77 -8.00 -25.22
CA ILE A 350 -10.38 -7.55 -23.97
C ILE A 350 -9.91 -6.13 -23.68
N ASP A 351 -10.85 -5.21 -23.46
CA ASP A 351 -10.49 -3.80 -23.30
C ASP A 351 -10.02 -3.46 -21.89
N TRP A 352 -8.93 -2.70 -21.83
CA TRP A 352 -8.26 -2.31 -20.60
C TRP A 352 -7.72 -0.88 -20.65
N THR A 353 -7.49 -0.27 -19.50
CA THR A 353 -6.97 1.10 -19.37
C THR A 353 -6.26 1.31 -18.03
N TRP A 354 -5.25 2.19 -18.05
CA TRP A 354 -4.64 2.83 -16.90
C TRP A 354 -5.11 4.29 -16.81
N TYR A 355 -5.87 4.62 -15.76
CA TYR A 355 -6.29 5.98 -15.44
C TYR A 355 -5.32 6.60 -14.44
N ALA A 356 -4.62 7.65 -14.85
CA ALA A 356 -3.64 8.37 -14.05
C ALA A 356 -4.19 9.72 -13.58
N GLY A 357 -4.42 9.89 -12.28
CA GLY A 357 -4.85 11.16 -11.71
C GLY A 357 -3.85 12.28 -12.01
N ALA A 358 -4.35 13.48 -12.31
CA ALA A 358 -3.59 14.66 -12.73
C ALA A 358 -2.73 14.53 -14.01
N TRP A 359 -2.92 13.50 -14.83
CA TRP A 359 -2.18 13.32 -16.08
C TRP A 359 -2.38 14.48 -17.06
N GLN A 360 -3.62 14.86 -17.36
CA GLN A 360 -3.88 15.95 -18.33
C GLN A 360 -3.36 17.29 -17.80
N ALA A 361 -3.57 17.58 -16.51
CA ALA A 361 -3.00 18.76 -15.87
C ALA A 361 -1.47 18.81 -15.99
N THR A 362 -0.80 17.66 -15.90
CA THR A 362 0.65 17.54 -16.12
C THR A 362 1.03 17.82 -17.58
N LEU A 363 0.31 17.23 -18.55
CA LEU A 363 0.53 17.49 -19.97
C LEU A 363 0.40 18.98 -20.35
N ASP A 364 -0.57 19.68 -19.76
CA ASP A 364 -0.91 21.05 -20.14
C ASP A 364 -0.10 22.12 -19.39
N GLN A 365 0.07 21.94 -18.07
CA GLN A 365 0.57 22.98 -17.16
C GLN A 365 2.07 22.82 -16.85
N PHE A 366 2.59 21.59 -16.82
CA PHE A 366 3.95 21.29 -16.36
C PHE A 366 4.92 20.91 -17.49
N LYS A 367 4.48 21.02 -18.74
CA LYS A 367 5.26 20.71 -19.97
C LYS A 367 6.59 21.45 -20.10
N ASP A 368 6.69 22.64 -19.50
CA ASP A 368 7.87 23.52 -19.50
C ASP A 368 8.55 23.59 -18.12
N SER A 369 8.14 22.72 -17.17
CA SER A 369 8.67 22.66 -15.81
C SER A 369 9.72 21.56 -15.64
N SER A 370 10.78 21.85 -14.88
CA SER A 370 11.73 20.85 -14.39
C SER A 370 11.31 20.31 -13.02
N GLY A 371 11.21 18.99 -12.87
CA GLY A 371 10.87 18.33 -11.60
C GLY A 371 9.41 17.90 -11.45
N ILE A 372 9.03 17.53 -10.23
CA ILE A 372 7.74 16.91 -9.89
C ILE A 372 6.68 17.99 -9.57
N PRO A 373 5.50 17.97 -10.23
CA PRO A 373 4.37 18.86 -9.91
C PRO A 373 3.96 18.74 -8.45
N LYS A 374 3.76 19.88 -7.76
CA LYS A 374 3.34 19.90 -6.35
C LYS A 374 1.82 19.88 -6.16
N ILE A 375 1.10 20.74 -6.89
CA ILE A 375 -0.37 20.83 -6.86
C ILE A 375 -0.86 21.17 -8.28
N PRO A 376 -1.74 20.36 -8.90
CA PRO A 376 -2.03 18.98 -8.51
C PRO A 376 -0.75 18.13 -8.58
N ASN A 377 -0.53 17.24 -7.61
CA ASN A 377 0.68 16.43 -7.59
C ASN A 377 0.59 15.29 -8.61
N PHE A 378 1.68 15.03 -9.35
CA PHE A 378 1.76 13.95 -10.34
C PHE A 378 3.10 13.22 -10.26
N GLN A 379 3.02 11.90 -10.10
CA GLN A 379 4.21 11.06 -9.99
C GLN A 379 4.49 10.32 -11.29
N TYR A 380 5.42 10.85 -12.07
CA TYR A 380 5.83 10.32 -13.38
C TYR A 380 6.28 8.85 -13.36
N HIS A 381 6.96 8.42 -12.29
CA HIS A 381 7.53 7.08 -12.21
C HIS A 381 6.54 6.00 -11.74
N HIS A 382 5.33 6.41 -11.37
CA HIS A 382 4.24 5.53 -10.92
C HIS A 382 3.32 5.18 -12.10
N GLN A 383 3.77 5.41 -13.34
CA GLN A 383 3.01 5.25 -14.57
C GLN A 383 3.64 4.11 -15.40
N PRO A 384 3.51 2.84 -14.99
CA PRO A 384 4.39 1.77 -15.47
C PRO A 384 4.25 1.50 -16.97
N PHE A 385 3.03 1.58 -17.51
CA PHE A 385 2.78 1.49 -18.95
C PHE A 385 3.45 2.62 -19.76
N ASN A 386 3.83 3.75 -19.15
CA ASN A 386 4.59 4.82 -19.81
C ASN A 386 6.07 4.45 -20.08
N TYR A 387 6.51 3.25 -19.69
CA TYR A 387 7.84 2.71 -19.97
C TYR A 387 7.88 1.75 -21.16
N PHE A 388 6.73 1.31 -21.69
CA PHE A 388 6.66 0.25 -22.71
C PHE A 388 6.56 0.82 -24.11
N LYS A 389 7.32 0.25 -25.06
CA LYS A 389 7.36 0.77 -26.44
C LYS A 389 5.97 0.75 -27.13
N GLN A 390 5.13 -0.22 -26.80
CA GLN A 390 3.78 -0.36 -27.37
C GLN A 390 2.82 0.79 -26.98
N GLN A 391 3.11 1.52 -25.90
CA GLN A 391 2.38 2.71 -25.46
C GLN A 391 3.23 4.00 -25.63
N GLY A 392 4.39 3.92 -26.29
CA GLY A 392 5.20 5.09 -26.64
C GLY A 392 4.56 6.00 -27.68
N PRO A 393 5.12 7.20 -27.94
CA PRO A 393 4.59 8.16 -28.91
C PRO A 393 4.61 7.66 -30.36
N GLU A 394 5.41 6.63 -30.68
CA GLU A 394 5.33 5.89 -31.96
C GLU A 394 3.95 5.21 -32.17
N ASN A 395 3.19 4.95 -31.10
CA ASN A 395 1.92 4.23 -31.10
C ASN A 395 0.75 5.09 -30.57
N PRO A 396 0.48 6.29 -31.13
CA PRO A 396 -0.36 7.30 -30.48
C PRO A 396 -1.81 6.86 -30.27
N ALA A 397 -2.36 6.02 -31.15
CA ALA A 397 -3.72 5.49 -31.02
C ALA A 397 -3.86 4.53 -29.82
N GLU A 398 -2.90 3.60 -29.62
CA GLU A 398 -2.92 2.70 -28.46
C GLU A 398 -2.52 3.45 -27.19
N ARG A 399 -1.53 4.36 -27.25
CA ARG A 399 -1.16 5.25 -26.13
C ARG A 399 -2.37 6.00 -25.58
N ASN A 400 -3.10 6.72 -26.43
CA ASN A 400 -4.27 7.50 -26.02
C ASN A 400 -5.46 6.63 -25.59
N LYS A 401 -5.56 5.39 -26.09
CA LYS A 401 -6.59 4.43 -25.67
C LYS A 401 -6.34 3.88 -24.26
N ARG A 402 -5.06 3.61 -23.94
CA ARG A 402 -4.64 2.90 -22.72
C ARG A 402 -4.21 3.81 -21.58
N LEU A 403 -3.54 4.93 -21.86
CA LEU A 403 -3.07 5.89 -20.86
C LEU A 403 -4.06 7.05 -20.82
N ARG A 404 -5.06 6.94 -19.96
CA ARG A 404 -6.10 7.96 -19.81
C ARG A 404 -5.82 8.84 -18.61
N ASP A 405 -6.21 10.10 -18.74
CA ASP A 405 -6.30 11.00 -17.60
C ASP A 405 -7.41 10.53 -16.65
N GLY A 406 -7.04 10.25 -15.41
CA GLY A 406 -7.99 10.02 -14.32
C GLY A 406 -8.67 11.32 -13.86
N GLY A 407 -8.10 12.48 -14.20
CA GLY A 407 -8.61 13.78 -13.77
C GLY A 407 -8.16 14.16 -12.36
N LEU A 408 -8.91 15.06 -11.72
CA LEU A 408 -8.56 15.69 -10.45
C LEU A 408 -9.66 15.50 -9.40
N GLY A 409 -9.27 15.42 -8.12
CA GLY A 409 -10.19 15.54 -6.98
C GLY A 409 -11.26 14.44 -6.84
N ASP A 410 -12.32 14.79 -6.10
CA ASP A 410 -13.34 13.86 -5.59
C ASP A 410 -14.69 13.91 -6.36
N GLU A 411 -14.81 14.75 -7.40
CA GLU A 411 -16.02 14.97 -8.20
C GLU A 411 -15.89 14.42 -9.63
N SER A 412 -16.94 13.80 -10.19
CA SER A 412 -16.97 13.37 -11.60
C SER A 412 -16.98 14.52 -12.61
N SER A 413 -17.21 15.77 -12.17
CA SER A 413 -17.01 17.00 -12.94
C SER A 413 -15.56 17.17 -13.43
N THR A 414 -14.60 16.65 -12.66
CA THR A 414 -13.16 16.88 -12.80
C THR A 414 -12.34 15.58 -12.76
N ASN A 415 -12.89 14.50 -12.20
CA ASN A 415 -12.34 13.14 -12.16
C ASN A 415 -13.00 12.26 -13.24
N LYS A 416 -12.29 12.02 -14.33
CA LYS A 416 -12.76 11.24 -15.49
C LYS A 416 -12.95 9.76 -15.18
N PHE A 417 -12.16 9.20 -14.27
CA PHE A 417 -12.36 7.83 -13.80
C PHE A 417 -13.71 7.69 -13.08
N PHE A 418 -14.07 8.67 -12.24
CA PHE A 418 -15.39 8.69 -11.61
C PHE A 418 -16.51 8.90 -12.63
N ALA A 419 -16.32 9.78 -13.62
CA ALA A 419 -17.31 10.00 -14.69
C ALA A 419 -17.58 8.74 -15.54
N ASP A 420 -16.54 8.00 -15.94
CA ASP A 420 -16.71 6.74 -16.67
C ASP A 420 -17.32 5.64 -15.78
N ALA A 421 -17.03 5.62 -14.47
CA ALA A 421 -17.63 4.70 -13.51
C ALA A 421 -19.14 4.98 -13.28
N GLU A 422 -19.53 6.24 -13.02
CA GLU A 422 -20.92 6.65 -12.88
C GLU A 422 -21.71 6.40 -14.18
N ALA A 423 -21.09 6.58 -15.35
CA ALA A 423 -21.69 6.31 -16.65
C ALA A 423 -21.70 4.81 -17.06
N GLY A 424 -21.09 3.91 -16.28
CA GLY A 424 -21.01 2.47 -16.59
C GLY A 424 -20.14 2.13 -17.82
N LYS A 425 -19.05 2.88 -18.04
CA LYS A 425 -18.16 2.82 -19.21
C LYS A 425 -16.75 2.28 -18.92
N LEU A 426 -16.48 1.78 -17.72
CA LEU A 426 -15.15 1.27 -17.37
C LEU A 426 -14.78 0.06 -18.23
N PRO A 427 -13.56 0.02 -18.82
CA PRO A 427 -13.02 -1.17 -19.46
C PRO A 427 -12.97 -2.38 -18.53
N ALA A 428 -13.02 -3.58 -19.12
CA ALA A 428 -13.09 -4.86 -18.39
C ALA A 428 -11.93 -5.07 -17.41
N VAL A 429 -10.76 -4.49 -17.67
CA VAL A 429 -9.68 -4.33 -16.69
C VAL A 429 -9.29 -2.85 -16.58
N THR A 430 -9.52 -2.27 -15.41
CA THR A 430 -9.27 -0.84 -15.16
C THR A 430 -8.29 -0.68 -13.99
N PHE A 431 -7.12 -0.11 -14.26
CA PHE A 431 -6.21 0.35 -13.21
C PHE A 431 -6.45 1.83 -12.94
N TYR A 432 -6.52 2.23 -11.67
CA TYR A 432 -6.62 3.62 -11.25
C TYR A 432 -5.49 3.99 -10.29
N LYS A 433 -4.74 5.03 -10.65
CA LYS A 433 -3.76 5.67 -9.80
C LYS A 433 -4.29 7.03 -9.35
N PRO A 434 -4.60 7.23 -8.06
CA PRO A 434 -4.98 8.53 -7.52
C PRO A 434 -3.99 9.65 -7.86
N GLN A 435 -4.51 10.88 -7.94
CA GLN A 435 -3.69 12.11 -7.95
C GLN A 435 -2.72 12.08 -6.76
N GLY A 436 -1.49 12.59 -6.94
CA GLY A 436 -0.41 12.36 -5.97
C GLY A 436 -0.73 12.83 -4.55
N ASN A 437 -1.31 14.02 -4.39
CA ASN A 437 -1.70 14.54 -3.07
C ASN A 437 -3.01 13.93 -2.52
N LEU A 438 -3.47 12.82 -3.11
CA LEU A 438 -4.62 11.99 -2.71
C LEU A 438 -4.24 10.48 -2.71
N ASN A 439 -2.94 10.14 -2.71
CA ASN A 439 -2.47 8.74 -2.78
C ASN A 439 -1.97 8.15 -1.44
N MET A 440 -1.88 8.96 -0.38
CA MET A 440 -1.32 8.65 0.95
C MET A 440 0.22 8.60 1.11
N HIS A 441 1.04 8.78 0.07
CA HIS A 441 2.51 8.74 0.17
C HIS A 441 3.05 9.71 1.23
N ALA A 442 3.91 9.22 2.13
CA ALA A 442 4.51 10.08 3.15
C ALA A 442 5.39 11.17 2.50
N GLY A 443 5.59 12.31 3.15
CA GLY A 443 6.45 13.37 2.63
C GLY A 443 5.85 14.31 1.57
N TYR A 444 4.73 13.93 0.91
CA TYR A 444 3.97 14.87 0.05
C TYR A 444 2.43 14.69 0.05
N ALA A 445 1.89 13.65 0.69
CA ALA A 445 0.46 13.47 0.90
C ALA A 445 0.16 13.07 2.36
N ASP A 446 -1.06 13.36 2.82
CA ASP A 446 -1.56 12.92 4.11
C ASP A 446 -2.44 11.66 3.94
N VAL A 447 -2.63 10.89 5.03
CA VAL A 447 -3.41 9.65 5.00
C VAL A 447 -4.91 9.95 4.90
N ALA A 448 -5.40 10.96 5.62
CA ALA A 448 -6.84 11.27 5.67
C ALA A 448 -7.41 11.68 4.31
N SER A 449 -6.63 12.38 3.47
CA SER A 449 -7.02 12.77 2.12
C SER A 449 -7.07 11.60 1.15
N GLY A 450 -6.09 10.70 1.19
CA GLY A 450 -6.12 9.49 0.36
C GLY A 450 -7.18 8.49 0.81
N ASP A 451 -7.36 8.30 2.11
CA ASP A 451 -8.46 7.51 2.68
C ASP A 451 -9.84 8.01 2.23
N ARG A 452 -10.09 9.33 2.34
CA ARG A 452 -11.32 9.97 1.85
C ARG A 452 -11.51 9.74 0.35
N HIS A 453 -10.46 9.95 -0.45
CA HIS A 453 -10.50 9.83 -1.90
C HIS A 453 -10.80 8.39 -2.35
N ILE A 454 -10.12 7.40 -1.76
CA ILE A 454 -10.33 5.98 -2.06
C ILE A 454 -11.72 5.53 -1.58
N ALA A 455 -12.21 6.00 -0.44
CA ALA A 455 -13.57 5.73 0.02
C ALA A 455 -14.63 6.32 -0.93
N ARG A 456 -14.42 7.53 -1.47
CA ARG A 456 -15.28 8.11 -2.52
C ARG A 456 -15.20 7.30 -3.81
N ALA A 457 -14.02 6.89 -4.26
CA ALA A 457 -13.84 6.03 -5.43
C ALA A 457 -14.60 4.70 -5.29
N LEU A 458 -14.49 4.05 -4.13
CA LEU A 458 -15.25 2.83 -3.82
C LEU A 458 -16.77 3.07 -3.81
N LYS A 459 -17.23 4.22 -3.30
CA LYS A 459 -18.65 4.58 -3.31
C LYS A 459 -19.18 4.77 -4.75
N VAL A 460 -18.43 5.47 -5.60
CA VAL A 460 -18.71 5.60 -7.04
C VAL A 460 -18.81 4.23 -7.73
N LEU A 461 -17.85 3.33 -7.47
CA LEU A 461 -17.83 1.99 -8.07
C LEU A 461 -19.01 1.11 -7.62
N GLN A 462 -19.48 1.28 -6.38
CA GLN A 462 -20.68 0.60 -5.85
C GLN A 462 -22.00 1.16 -6.42
N GLU A 463 -22.00 2.43 -6.82
CA GLU A 463 -23.14 3.12 -7.44
C GLU A 463 -23.18 2.94 -8.97
N SER A 464 -22.08 2.43 -9.57
CA SER A 464 -21.95 2.17 -11.00
C SER A 464 -22.94 1.13 -11.51
N PRO A 465 -23.52 1.30 -12.72
CA PRO A 465 -24.27 0.26 -13.43
C PRO A 465 -23.51 -1.07 -13.63
N GLN A 466 -22.17 -1.05 -13.53
CA GLN A 466 -21.31 -2.23 -13.66
C GLN A 466 -21.12 -3.00 -12.34
N TRP A 467 -21.47 -2.42 -11.17
CA TRP A 467 -21.13 -2.94 -9.83
C TRP A 467 -21.45 -4.43 -9.65
N LYS A 468 -22.65 -4.86 -10.07
CA LYS A 468 -23.17 -6.24 -9.97
C LYS A 468 -22.28 -7.33 -10.60
N ASN A 469 -21.30 -6.96 -11.44
CA ASN A 469 -20.36 -7.86 -12.11
C ASN A 469 -18.90 -7.41 -11.89
N MET A 470 -18.63 -6.67 -10.81
CA MET A 470 -17.35 -6.02 -10.54
C MET A 470 -16.58 -6.66 -9.38
N VAL A 471 -15.26 -6.75 -9.50
CA VAL A 471 -14.34 -6.96 -8.39
C VAL A 471 -13.39 -5.78 -8.32
N VAL A 472 -13.33 -5.11 -7.17
CA VAL A 472 -12.39 -4.02 -6.91
C VAL A 472 -11.32 -4.51 -5.94
N ILE A 473 -10.06 -4.35 -6.33
CA ILE A 473 -8.89 -4.56 -5.47
C ILE A 473 -8.39 -3.18 -5.06
N VAL A 474 -8.23 -2.95 -3.76
CA VAL A 474 -7.59 -1.74 -3.21
C VAL A 474 -6.35 -2.17 -2.47
N THR A 475 -5.19 -1.63 -2.82
CA THR A 475 -3.95 -1.86 -2.08
C THR A 475 -3.00 -0.68 -2.28
N VAL A 476 -2.00 -0.56 -1.41
CA VAL A 476 -0.84 0.30 -1.68
C VAL A 476 0.18 -0.49 -2.50
N ASP A 477 1.15 0.21 -3.06
CA ASP A 477 2.20 -0.41 -3.87
C ASP A 477 3.31 -1.06 -3.04
N GLU A 478 3.76 -0.40 -1.98
CA GLU A 478 4.78 -0.88 -1.05
C GLU A 478 4.65 -0.28 0.36
N ASN A 479 5.60 -0.55 1.26
CA ASN A 479 5.46 -0.27 2.69
C ASN A 479 5.83 1.15 3.15
N GLY A 480 6.48 1.96 2.32
CA GLY A 480 6.85 3.35 2.63
C GLY A 480 7.97 3.46 3.64
N GLY A 481 8.87 2.49 3.65
CA GLY A 481 9.91 2.33 4.68
C GLY A 481 9.38 1.82 6.02
N TRP A 482 8.13 2.12 6.40
CA TRP A 482 7.49 1.72 7.66
C TRP A 482 7.61 0.22 7.94
N TRP A 483 7.91 -0.14 9.18
CA TRP A 483 8.13 -1.51 9.61
C TRP A 483 6.85 -2.37 9.54
N ASP A 484 7.01 -3.65 9.19
CA ASP A 484 6.01 -4.69 9.47
C ASP A 484 6.67 -5.88 10.17
N HIS A 485 5.91 -6.55 11.04
CA HIS A 485 6.42 -7.68 11.82
C HIS A 485 6.33 -9.01 11.08
N VAL A 486 5.44 -9.13 10.08
CA VAL A 486 5.26 -10.40 9.37
C VAL A 486 6.37 -10.58 8.36
N ALA A 487 7.19 -11.61 8.57
CA ALA A 487 8.22 -12.03 7.65
C ALA A 487 7.60 -12.37 6.28
N PRO A 488 8.09 -11.80 5.16
CA PRO A 488 7.59 -12.15 3.85
C PRO A 488 7.94 -13.59 3.45
N PRO A 489 7.08 -14.25 2.66
CA PRO A 489 7.43 -15.53 2.04
C PRO A 489 8.63 -15.36 1.10
N LYS A 490 9.40 -16.43 0.90
CA LYS A 490 10.64 -16.37 0.12
C LYS A 490 10.33 -16.70 -1.35
N GLY A 491 10.24 -15.70 -2.21
CA GLY A 491 9.98 -15.86 -3.64
C GLY A 491 11.25 -15.93 -4.49
N ASP A 492 11.21 -15.25 -5.64
CA ASP A 492 12.36 -15.03 -6.53
C ASP A 492 13.34 -13.99 -5.93
N ARG A 493 14.23 -13.42 -6.75
CA ARG A 493 15.18 -12.39 -6.29
C ARG A 493 14.55 -10.99 -6.13
N TRP A 494 13.34 -10.79 -6.62
CA TRP A 494 12.66 -9.50 -6.60
C TRP A 494 11.84 -9.31 -5.34
N GLY A 495 11.31 -10.37 -4.74
CA GLY A 495 10.48 -10.29 -3.53
C GLY A 495 9.70 -11.59 -3.22
N PRO A 496 8.56 -11.49 -2.52
CA PRO A 496 7.94 -10.26 -2.00
C PRO A 496 8.79 -9.46 -1.02
N GLY A 497 8.50 -8.16 -0.94
CA GLY A 497 8.96 -7.30 0.16
C GLY A 497 7.99 -7.33 1.34
N SER A 498 8.00 -6.27 2.14
CA SER A 498 7.18 -6.12 3.35
C SER A 498 5.66 -6.31 3.15
N ARG A 499 4.94 -6.57 4.23
CA ARG A 499 3.47 -6.70 4.23
C ARG A 499 2.78 -5.34 4.13
N VAL A 500 1.71 -5.26 3.33
CA VAL A 500 0.97 -4.03 3.02
C VAL A 500 -0.55 -4.23 3.11
N PRO A 501 -1.36 -3.18 3.37
CA PRO A 501 -2.82 -3.29 3.34
C PRO A 501 -3.37 -3.66 1.97
N ALA A 502 -4.30 -4.62 1.91
CA ALA A 502 -5.08 -4.92 0.72
C ALA A 502 -6.54 -5.27 1.09
N LEU A 503 -7.49 -4.78 0.29
CA LEU A 503 -8.92 -5.03 0.41
C LEU A 503 -9.47 -5.59 -0.90
N VAL A 504 -10.44 -6.52 -0.82
CA VAL A 504 -11.23 -6.97 -1.97
C VAL A 504 -12.70 -6.59 -1.75
N VAL A 505 -13.19 -5.70 -2.61
CA VAL A 505 -14.52 -5.07 -2.52
C VAL A 505 -15.34 -5.45 -3.75
N SER A 506 -16.41 -6.22 -3.55
CA SER A 506 -17.22 -6.81 -4.63
C SER A 506 -18.60 -7.25 -4.11
N PRO A 507 -19.64 -7.38 -4.95
CA PRO A 507 -20.84 -8.16 -4.60
C PRO A 507 -20.50 -9.62 -4.27
N PHE A 508 -19.42 -10.16 -4.85
CA PHE A 508 -18.95 -11.54 -4.66
C PHE A 508 -17.93 -11.67 -3.52
N ALA A 509 -17.62 -10.61 -2.77
CA ALA A 509 -16.66 -10.67 -1.68
C ALA A 509 -17.24 -11.42 -0.47
N ARG A 510 -16.41 -12.17 0.28
CA ARG A 510 -16.81 -12.71 1.58
C ARG A 510 -16.89 -11.60 2.64
N LYS A 511 -18.01 -10.89 2.62
CA LYS A 511 -18.29 -9.73 3.49
C LYS A 511 -18.02 -10.01 4.98
N GLY A 512 -17.33 -9.07 5.62
CA GLY A 512 -16.97 -9.13 7.04
C GLY A 512 -15.93 -10.20 7.38
N THR A 513 -14.97 -10.50 6.50
CA THR A 513 -13.92 -11.49 6.76
C THR A 513 -12.49 -10.95 6.57
N VAL A 514 -11.55 -11.57 7.28
CA VAL A 514 -10.12 -11.43 7.00
C VAL A 514 -9.68 -12.68 6.21
N ASP A 515 -8.88 -12.50 5.17
CA ASP A 515 -8.32 -13.57 4.33
C ASP A 515 -6.81 -13.70 4.55
N HIS A 516 -6.45 -14.76 5.26
CA HIS A 516 -5.07 -15.12 5.62
C HIS A 516 -4.29 -15.81 4.48
N THR A 517 -4.89 -15.96 3.30
CA THR A 517 -4.20 -16.50 2.11
C THR A 517 -2.99 -15.62 1.77
N VAL A 518 -1.84 -16.26 1.52
CA VAL A 518 -0.61 -15.56 1.15
C VAL A 518 -0.73 -15.03 -0.28
N TYR A 519 -0.65 -13.71 -0.41
CA TYR A 519 -0.74 -12.97 -1.66
C TYR A 519 0.44 -12.02 -1.84
N ASP A 520 0.68 -11.61 -3.07
CA ASP A 520 1.54 -10.49 -3.43
C ASP A 520 0.83 -9.52 -4.39
N THR A 521 1.42 -8.35 -4.69
CA THR A 521 0.89 -7.42 -5.71
C THR A 521 0.54 -8.11 -7.04
N ALA A 522 1.34 -9.09 -7.45
CA ALA A 522 1.15 -9.86 -8.68
C ALA A 522 -0.01 -10.87 -8.61
N SER A 523 -0.61 -11.09 -7.44
CA SER A 523 -1.83 -11.87 -7.26
C SER A 523 -3.05 -11.20 -7.90
N THR A 524 -3.02 -9.88 -8.06
CA THR A 524 -3.91 -9.10 -8.95
C THR A 524 -3.86 -9.61 -10.40
N LEU A 525 -2.66 -9.86 -10.92
CA LEU A 525 -2.48 -10.39 -12.28
C LEU A 525 -2.97 -11.82 -12.41
N ARG A 526 -2.90 -12.62 -11.34
CA ARG A 526 -3.45 -13.98 -11.30
C ARG A 526 -4.97 -13.96 -11.39
N LEU A 527 -5.66 -13.09 -10.64
CA LEU A 527 -7.11 -12.91 -10.74
C LEU A 527 -7.52 -12.52 -12.18
N ILE A 528 -6.88 -11.50 -12.75
CA ILE A 528 -7.14 -11.03 -14.12
C ILE A 528 -6.89 -12.16 -15.13
N THR A 529 -5.78 -12.90 -14.99
CA THR A 529 -5.45 -14.05 -15.83
C THR A 529 -6.54 -15.13 -15.77
N ARG A 530 -7.07 -15.41 -14.58
CA ARG A 530 -8.07 -16.48 -14.37
C ARG A 530 -9.46 -16.09 -14.88
N VAL A 531 -9.98 -14.91 -14.50
CA VAL A 531 -11.29 -14.40 -14.94
C VAL A 531 -11.38 -14.31 -16.47
N PHE A 532 -10.34 -13.79 -17.10
CA PHE A 532 -10.31 -13.53 -18.54
C PHE A 532 -9.65 -14.65 -19.37
N GLN A 533 -9.30 -15.78 -18.74
CA GLN A 533 -8.69 -16.95 -19.38
C GLN A 533 -7.46 -16.60 -20.22
N LEU A 534 -6.56 -15.79 -19.65
CA LEU A 534 -5.36 -15.31 -20.32
C LEU A 534 -4.21 -16.33 -20.23
N GLU A 535 -3.20 -16.11 -21.06
CA GLU A 535 -1.92 -16.80 -20.94
C GLU A 535 -1.11 -16.23 -19.77
N LYS A 536 -0.72 -17.07 -18.80
CA LYS A 536 0.06 -16.66 -17.62
C LYS A 536 1.39 -16.01 -18.04
N LEU A 537 1.64 -14.78 -17.59
CA LEU A 537 2.90 -14.05 -17.76
C LEU A 537 4.11 -14.82 -17.20
N ASP A 538 5.29 -14.67 -17.80
CA ASP A 538 6.48 -15.42 -17.39
C ASP A 538 6.99 -15.05 -16.00
N GLY A 539 6.88 -13.78 -15.57
CA GLY A 539 7.17 -13.38 -14.20
C GLY A 539 6.33 -14.12 -13.15
N LEU A 540 5.06 -14.42 -13.46
CA LEU A 540 4.21 -15.23 -12.59
C LEU A 540 4.66 -16.69 -12.54
N LYS A 541 5.20 -17.23 -13.65
CA LYS A 541 5.80 -18.58 -13.69
C LYS A 541 7.07 -18.61 -12.82
N GLN A 542 7.97 -17.65 -13.01
CA GLN A 542 9.22 -17.53 -12.25
C GLN A 542 8.97 -17.40 -10.73
N ARG A 543 7.98 -16.59 -10.33
CA ARG A 543 7.54 -16.47 -8.92
C ARG A 543 6.99 -17.79 -8.37
N ASP A 544 6.24 -18.56 -9.17
CA ASP A 544 5.72 -19.88 -8.76
C ASP A 544 6.86 -20.89 -8.58
N ASP A 545 7.74 -21.00 -9.59
CA ASP A 545 8.87 -21.92 -9.60
C ASP A 545 9.85 -21.62 -8.45
N ALA A 546 10.11 -20.34 -8.16
CA ALA A 546 10.96 -19.93 -7.05
C ALA A 546 10.35 -20.23 -5.66
N MET A 547 9.03 -20.10 -5.50
CA MET A 547 8.34 -20.50 -4.26
C MET A 547 8.40 -22.03 -4.07
N ILE A 548 8.13 -22.79 -5.14
CA ILE A 548 8.17 -24.27 -5.14
C ILE A 548 9.59 -24.79 -4.84
N ALA A 549 10.62 -24.19 -5.47
CA ALA A 549 12.03 -24.54 -5.23
C ALA A 549 12.49 -24.28 -3.78
N ARG A 550 11.71 -23.50 -3.00
CA ARG A 550 11.92 -23.24 -1.57
C ARG A 550 10.90 -23.95 -0.67
N GLY A 551 10.17 -24.94 -1.19
CA GLY A 551 9.21 -25.75 -0.44
C GLY A 551 7.90 -25.03 -0.07
N GLN A 552 7.62 -23.87 -0.67
CA GLN A 552 6.39 -23.11 -0.43
C GLN A 552 5.36 -23.38 -1.54
N LYS A 553 4.09 -23.07 -1.25
CA LYS A 553 3.03 -23.05 -2.27
C LYS A 553 3.18 -21.79 -3.15
N PRO A 554 2.77 -21.84 -4.43
CA PRO A 554 2.52 -20.63 -5.23
C PRO A 554 1.59 -19.64 -4.51
N MET A 555 1.71 -18.36 -4.87
CA MET A 555 0.83 -17.30 -4.35
C MET A 555 -0.63 -17.55 -4.72
N GLY A 556 -1.55 -17.13 -3.85
CA GLY A 556 -2.98 -17.09 -4.16
C GLY A 556 -3.31 -16.13 -5.31
N ASP A 557 -4.57 -16.15 -5.76
CA ASP A 557 -5.02 -15.42 -6.95
C ASP A 557 -6.22 -14.50 -6.68
N LEU A 558 -6.43 -14.11 -5.42
CA LEU A 558 -7.57 -13.35 -4.90
C LEU A 558 -8.97 -13.96 -5.15
N SER A 559 -9.10 -15.09 -5.86
CA SER A 559 -10.36 -15.86 -5.89
C SER A 559 -10.70 -16.41 -4.50
N ASN A 560 -9.67 -16.65 -3.69
CA ASN A 560 -9.77 -16.98 -2.27
C ASN A 560 -10.32 -15.84 -1.39
N ALA A 561 -10.57 -14.62 -1.91
CA ALA A 561 -11.33 -13.58 -1.22
C ALA A 561 -12.84 -13.55 -1.61
N LEU A 562 -13.22 -14.31 -2.63
CA LEU A 562 -14.56 -14.30 -3.21
C LEU A 562 -15.41 -15.51 -2.75
N HIS A 563 -16.70 -15.43 -3.06
CA HIS A 563 -17.70 -16.46 -2.89
C HIS A 563 -18.77 -16.28 -3.97
N PHE A 564 -19.17 -17.38 -4.60
CA PHE A 564 -20.20 -17.40 -5.64
C PHE A 564 -21.23 -18.48 -5.30
N THR A 565 -22.51 -18.13 -5.33
CA THR A 565 -23.61 -19.10 -5.33
C THR A 565 -23.81 -19.68 -6.73
N VAL A 566 -24.36 -20.89 -6.78
CA VAL A 566 -24.60 -21.71 -7.99
C VAL A 566 -25.99 -22.33 -7.92
#